data_AF-A0A2I0ND53-F1
#
_entry.id   AF-A0A2I0ND53-F1
#
_cell.length_a   1.000
_cell.length_b   1.000
_cell.length_c   1.000
_cell.angle_alpha   90.00
_cell.angle_beta   90.00
_cell.angle_gamma   90.00
#
_symmetry.space_group_name_H-M   'P 1'
#
loop_
_entity.id
_entity.type
_entity.pdbx_description
1 polymer ?
#
loop_
_entity_poly.entity_id
_entity_poly.type
_entity_poly.pdbx_seq_one_letter_code
_entity_poly.pdbx_strand_id
1 'polypeptide(L)'
;MKKFIFKLQKVLEYKQSIEDQKKAILGQHISRYNKIKQRMSDAGAQKDQILGKMGKETMGDLNYMNLVKNTLQGVSQTFINGKKELERIQLDINKAREAYVNAKQEREVFTKLKEKRYRLWQYSLKKDGQKSTSETAMQMWENGQIKEYEWT
;
A
#
# COMPACT_ATOMS: atom_id res chain seq x y z
N MET A 1 -6.13 35.80 9.80
CA MET A 1 -7.14 34.72 9.98
C MET A 1 -6.51 33.56 10.73
N LYS A 2 -7.19 32.98 11.73
CA LYS A 2 -6.67 31.82 12.48
C LYS A 2 -6.51 30.63 11.52
N LYS A 3 -5.38 29.93 11.55
CA LYS A 3 -5.14 28.72 10.74
C LYS A 3 -5.88 27.51 11.35
N PHE A 4 -6.33 26.57 10.51
CA PHE A 4 -6.90 25.31 10.99
C PHE A 4 -5.81 24.43 11.63
N ILE A 5 -6.07 23.92 12.83
CA ILE A 5 -5.18 23.01 13.55
C ILE A 5 -5.96 21.75 13.90
N PHE A 6 -5.52 20.61 13.35
CA PHE A 6 -6.08 19.31 13.73
C PHE A 6 -5.34 18.74 14.93
N LYS A 7 -6.01 18.68 16.09
CA LYS A 7 -5.40 18.24 17.36
C LYS A 7 -4.78 16.84 17.32
N LEU A 8 -5.28 15.96 16.44
CA LEU A 8 -4.79 14.58 16.29
C LEU A 8 -3.85 14.41 15.09
N GLN A 9 -3.24 15.49 14.59
CA GLN A 9 -2.35 15.43 13.43
C GLN A 9 -1.17 14.47 13.64
N LYS A 10 -0.51 14.50 14.82
CA LYS A 10 0.57 13.56 15.16
C LYS A 10 0.10 12.10 15.19
N VAL A 11 -1.13 11.85 15.63
CA VAL A 11 -1.70 10.49 15.67
C VAL A 11 -1.97 9.99 14.25
N LEU A 12 -2.49 10.86 13.38
CA LEU A 12 -2.69 10.54 11.96
C LEU A 12 -1.35 10.22 11.26
N GLU A 13 -0.30 10.99 11.51
CA GLU A 13 1.05 10.74 10.99
C GLU A 13 1.62 9.41 11.49
N TYR A 14 1.45 9.11 12.78
CA TYR A 14 1.85 7.82 13.32
C TYR A 14 1.10 6.66 12.64
N LYS A 15 -0.23 6.78 12.44
CA LYS A 15 -1.01 5.75 11.74
C LYS A 15 -0.59 5.58 10.29
N GLN A 16 -0.25 6.67 9.60
CA GLN A 16 0.34 6.63 8.26
C GLN A 16 1.66 5.84 8.26
N SER A 17 2.56 6.11 9.21
CA SER A 17 3.82 5.38 9.34
C SER A 17 3.60 3.87 9.59
N ILE A 18 2.61 3.50 10.39
CA ILE A 18 2.29 2.08 10.63
C ILE A 18 1.78 1.42 9.33
N GLU A 19 0.89 2.07 8.59
CA GLU A 19 0.43 1.57 7.30
C GLU A 19 1.59 1.36 6.31
N ASP A 20 2.50 2.34 6.20
CA ASP A 20 3.66 2.26 5.31
C ASP A 20 4.59 1.12 5.70
N GLN A 21 4.82 0.90 7.00
CA GLN A 21 5.58 -0.25 7.51
C GLN A 21 4.91 -1.58 7.13
N LYS A 22 3.59 -1.72 7.34
CA LYS A 22 2.87 -2.96 6.98
C LYS A 22 2.88 -3.20 5.47
N LYS A 23 2.76 -2.14 4.67
CA LYS A 23 2.88 -2.20 3.20
C LYS A 23 4.27 -2.69 2.76
N ALA A 24 5.33 -2.20 3.40
CA ALA A 24 6.70 -2.63 3.13
C ALA A 24 6.89 -4.12 3.44
N ILE A 25 6.40 -4.60 4.58
CA ILE A 25 6.45 -6.02 4.96
C ILE A 25 5.70 -6.89 3.94
N LEU A 26 4.50 -6.49 3.53
CA LEU A 26 3.75 -7.18 2.48
C LEU A 26 4.56 -7.25 1.17
N GLY A 27 5.18 -6.15 0.77
CA GLY A 27 6.05 -6.09 -0.41
C GLY A 27 7.26 -7.03 -0.32
N GLN A 28 7.87 -7.17 0.86
CA GLN A 28 8.97 -8.11 1.09
C GLN A 28 8.53 -9.57 0.90
N HIS A 29 7.38 -9.96 1.44
CA HIS A 29 6.85 -11.32 1.27
C HIS A 29 6.52 -11.63 -0.20
N ILE A 30 5.89 -10.69 -0.92
CA ILE A 30 5.61 -10.83 -2.35
C ILE A 30 6.90 -10.96 -3.15
N SER A 31 7.91 -10.13 -2.87
CA SER A 31 9.22 -10.23 -3.52
C SER A 31 9.87 -11.59 -3.30
N ARG A 32 9.83 -12.10 -2.07
CA ARG A 32 10.37 -13.43 -1.74
C ARG A 32 9.64 -14.55 -2.47
N TYR A 33 8.30 -14.49 -2.51
CA TYR A 33 7.48 -15.44 -3.26
C TYR A 33 7.87 -15.48 -4.74
N ASN A 34 8.01 -14.31 -5.37
CA ASN A 34 8.41 -14.20 -6.77
C ASN A 34 9.82 -14.75 -7.02
N LYS A 35 10.78 -14.51 -6.12
CA LYS A 35 12.14 -15.08 -6.22
C LYS A 35 12.12 -16.60 -6.19
N ILE A 36 11.28 -17.23 -5.37
CA ILE A 36 11.17 -18.69 -5.32
C ILE A 36 10.53 -19.23 -6.58
N LYS A 37 9.45 -18.60 -7.07
CA LYS A 37 8.86 -18.94 -8.37
C LYS A 37 9.88 -18.86 -9.50
N GLN A 38 10.69 -17.80 -9.53
CA GLN A 38 11.73 -17.65 -10.54
C GLN A 38 12.75 -18.79 -10.45
N ARG A 39 13.27 -19.09 -9.26
CA ARG A 39 14.21 -20.22 -9.06
C ARG A 39 13.64 -21.56 -9.53
N MET A 40 12.36 -21.83 -9.26
CA MET A 40 11.70 -23.05 -9.73
C MET A 40 11.54 -23.06 -11.26
N SER A 41 11.23 -21.91 -11.86
CA SER A 41 11.16 -21.75 -13.32
C SER A 41 12.53 -22.00 -13.96
N ASP A 42 13.60 -21.42 -13.41
CA ASP A 42 14.96 -21.59 -13.88
C ASP A 42 15.41 -23.05 -13.79
N ALA A 43 15.08 -23.72 -12.67
CA ALA A 43 15.35 -25.16 -12.49
C ALA A 43 14.57 -26.03 -13.49
N GLY A 44 13.33 -25.64 -13.85
CA GLY A 44 12.56 -26.28 -14.91
C GLY A 44 13.22 -26.14 -16.28
N ALA A 45 13.63 -24.93 -16.64
CA ALA A 45 14.34 -24.68 -17.90
C ALA A 45 15.67 -25.46 -17.99
N GLN A 46 16.43 -25.54 -16.89
CA GLN A 46 17.64 -26.36 -16.81
C GLN A 46 17.35 -27.84 -17.06
N LYS A 47 16.28 -28.37 -16.45
CA LYS A 47 15.85 -29.75 -16.69
C LYS A 47 15.54 -29.99 -18.16
N ASP A 48 14.74 -29.12 -18.78
CA ASP A 48 14.34 -29.28 -20.18
C ASP A 48 15.53 -29.21 -21.13
N GLN A 49 16.51 -28.33 -20.84
CA GLN A 49 17.75 -28.25 -21.59
C GLN A 49 18.57 -29.55 -21.51
N ILE A 50 18.67 -30.17 -20.33
CA ILE A 50 19.41 -31.42 -20.13
C ILE A 50 18.72 -32.58 -20.84
N LEU A 51 17.40 -32.69 -20.71
CA LEU A 51 16.61 -33.72 -21.38
C LEU A 51 16.69 -33.59 -22.91
N GLY A 52 16.65 -32.36 -23.43
CA GLY A 52 16.78 -32.08 -24.86
C GLY A 52 18.17 -32.42 -25.44
N LYS A 53 19.23 -32.34 -24.64
CA LYS A 53 20.58 -32.78 -25.04
C LYS A 53 20.72 -34.30 -25.01
N MET A 54 20.07 -34.97 -24.05
CA MET A 54 20.13 -36.44 -23.91
C MET A 54 19.64 -37.18 -25.16
N GLY A 55 18.61 -36.65 -25.83
CA GLY A 55 18.04 -37.25 -27.04
C GLY A 55 18.92 -37.14 -28.29
N LYS A 56 20.04 -36.39 -28.25
CA LYS A 56 20.85 -36.10 -29.44
C LYS A 56 22.23 -36.78 -29.46
N GLU A 57 22.90 -37.01 -28.32
CA GLU A 57 24.35 -37.32 -28.35
C GLU A 57 24.86 -38.39 -27.36
N THR A 58 24.02 -39.03 -26.54
CA THR A 58 24.51 -39.74 -25.33
C THR A 58 23.93 -41.13 -25.10
N MET A 59 23.99 -42.01 -26.11
CA MET A 59 23.81 -43.45 -25.88
C MET A 59 25.16 -44.08 -25.49
N GLY A 60 25.28 -44.53 -24.24
CA GLY A 60 26.37 -45.42 -23.80
C GLY A 60 27.35 -44.86 -22.76
N ASP A 61 27.37 -43.55 -22.49
CA ASP A 61 28.24 -42.97 -21.45
C ASP A 61 27.57 -43.02 -20.06
N LEU A 62 28.02 -43.98 -19.25
CA LEU A 62 27.57 -44.22 -17.89
C LEU A 62 27.85 -43.03 -16.94
N ASN A 63 28.94 -42.28 -17.17
CA ASN A 63 29.27 -41.10 -16.38
C ASN A 63 28.30 -39.96 -16.68
N TYR A 64 27.98 -39.75 -17.97
CA TYR A 64 26.99 -38.76 -18.38
C TYR A 64 25.59 -39.10 -17.84
N MET A 65 25.16 -40.37 -17.90
CA MET A 65 23.88 -40.79 -17.31
C MET A 65 23.80 -40.51 -15.80
N ASN A 66 24.89 -40.76 -15.06
CA ASN A 66 24.96 -40.45 -13.63
C ASN A 66 24.90 -38.95 -13.35
N LEU A 67 25.59 -38.12 -14.14
CA LEU A 67 25.52 -36.65 -14.05
C LEU A 67 24.09 -36.14 -14.25
N VAL A 68 23.42 -36.63 -15.30
CA VAL A 68 22.02 -36.28 -15.59
C VAL A 68 21.12 -36.68 -14.43
N LYS A 69 21.23 -37.92 -13.94
CA LYS A 69 20.43 -38.42 -12.81
C LYS A 69 20.59 -37.53 -11.58
N ASN A 70 21.82 -37.20 -11.20
CA ASN A 70 22.11 -36.34 -10.05
C ASN A 70 21.53 -34.94 -10.24
N THR A 71 21.61 -34.39 -11.45
CA THR A 71 21.07 -33.06 -11.76
C THR A 71 19.55 -33.05 -11.70
N LEU A 72 18.88 -34.06 -12.27
CA LEU A 72 17.43 -34.21 -12.20
C LEU A 72 16.95 -34.39 -10.76
N GLN A 73 17.70 -35.10 -9.93
CA GLN A 73 17.42 -35.23 -8.50
C GLN A 73 17.53 -33.86 -7.79
N GLY A 74 18.57 -33.07 -8.09
CA GLY A 74 18.72 -31.71 -7.56
C GLY A 74 17.58 -30.77 -7.98
N VAL A 75 17.15 -30.84 -9.24
CA VAL A 75 15.98 -30.09 -9.72
C VAL A 75 14.72 -30.53 -8.97
N SER A 76 14.51 -31.84 -8.83
CA SER A 76 13.34 -32.38 -8.13
C SER A 76 13.29 -31.91 -6.67
N GLN A 77 14.43 -31.90 -5.99
CA GLN A 77 14.53 -31.37 -4.63
C GLN A 77 14.25 -29.86 -4.56
N THR A 78 14.70 -29.10 -5.57
CA THR A 78 14.39 -27.67 -5.70
C THR A 78 12.89 -27.42 -5.82
N PHE A 79 12.18 -28.23 -6.60
CA PHE A 79 10.72 -28.15 -6.71
C PHE A 79 10.00 -28.51 -5.41
N ILE A 80 10.42 -29.59 -4.74
CA ILE A 80 9.83 -30.02 -3.46
C ILE A 80 10.01 -28.93 -2.39
N ASN A 81 11.23 -28.42 -2.23
CA ASN A 81 11.53 -27.39 -1.25
C ASN A 81 10.86 -26.06 -1.61
N GLY A 82 10.89 -25.68 -2.88
CA GLY A 82 10.26 -24.47 -3.40
C GLY A 82 8.75 -24.46 -3.17
N LYS A 83 8.06 -25.58 -3.42
CA LYS A 83 6.61 -25.70 -3.17
C LYS A 83 6.26 -25.50 -1.69
N LYS A 84 6.98 -26.18 -0.79
CA LYS A 84 6.81 -26.01 0.66
C LYS A 84 7.05 -24.56 1.10
N GLU A 85 8.08 -23.93 0.56
CA GLU A 85 8.39 -22.53 0.90
C GLU A 85 7.34 -21.56 0.35
N LEU A 86 6.84 -21.78 -0.87
CA LEU A 86 5.76 -20.99 -1.46
C LEU A 86 4.47 -21.09 -0.64
N GLU A 87 4.08 -22.28 -0.19
CA GLU A 87 2.91 -22.49 0.68
C GLU A 87 3.06 -21.70 1.99
N ARG A 88 4.23 -21.77 2.64
CA ARG A 88 4.49 -20.99 3.87
C ARG A 88 4.43 -19.49 3.60
N ILE A 89 5.09 -19.00 2.57
CA ILE A 89 5.11 -17.56 2.26
C ILE A 89 3.73 -17.07 1.84
N GLN A 90 2.91 -17.90 1.20
CA GLN A 90 1.55 -17.52 0.86
C GLN A 90 0.71 -17.24 2.12
N LEU A 91 0.90 -18.03 3.19
CA LEU A 91 0.28 -17.76 4.49
C LEU A 91 0.78 -16.43 5.07
N ASP A 92 2.09 -16.17 4.98
CA ASP A 92 2.67 -14.91 5.46
C ASP A 92 2.17 -13.69 4.66
N ILE A 93 2.01 -13.82 3.33
CA ILE A 93 1.41 -12.80 2.47
C ILE A 93 -0.02 -12.51 2.91
N ASN A 94 -0.82 -13.54 3.18
CA ASN A 94 -2.20 -13.36 3.60
C ASN A 94 -2.28 -12.61 4.94
N LYS A 95 -1.46 -13.00 5.93
CA LYS A 95 -1.37 -12.31 7.23
C LYS A 95 -0.89 -10.86 7.08
N ALA A 96 0.15 -10.62 6.27
CA ALA A 96 0.68 -9.28 6.03
C ALA A 96 -0.33 -8.39 5.30
N ARG A 97 -1.12 -8.97 4.37
CA ARG A 97 -2.18 -8.27 3.65
C ARG A 97 -3.29 -7.84 4.60
N GLU A 98 -3.75 -8.73 5.47
CA GLU A 98 -4.76 -8.42 6.48
C GLU A 98 -4.27 -7.30 7.42
N ALA A 99 -3.04 -7.42 7.92
CA ALA A 99 -2.44 -6.39 8.77
C ALA A 99 -2.34 -5.01 8.07
N TYR A 100 -2.00 -4.98 6.79
CA TYR A 100 -1.98 -3.75 6.00
C TYR A 100 -3.38 -3.16 5.80
N VAL A 101 -4.38 -3.99 5.50
CA VAL A 101 -5.78 -3.54 5.35
C VAL A 101 -6.30 -2.94 6.65
N ASN A 102 -6.05 -3.60 7.78
CA ASN A 102 -6.45 -3.09 9.09
C ASN A 102 -5.77 -1.76 9.41
N ALA A 103 -4.46 -1.64 9.19
CA ALA A 103 -3.73 -0.38 9.38
C ALA A 103 -4.28 0.76 8.49
N LYS A 104 -4.60 0.45 7.23
CA LYS A 104 -5.21 1.39 6.29
C LYS A 104 -6.58 1.87 6.75
N GLN A 105 -7.43 0.96 7.23
CA GLN A 105 -8.75 1.28 7.79
C GLN A 105 -8.62 2.18 9.01
N GLU A 106 -7.72 1.85 9.94
CA GLU A 106 -7.46 2.68 11.12
C GLU A 106 -7.03 4.09 10.74
N ARG A 107 -6.07 4.26 9.81
CA ARG A 107 -5.65 5.58 9.33
C ARG A 107 -6.83 6.34 8.70
N GLU A 108 -7.64 5.66 7.89
CA GLU A 108 -8.78 6.28 7.20
C GLU A 108 -9.82 6.88 8.17
N VAL A 109 -10.03 6.27 9.35
CA VAL A 109 -10.87 6.85 10.40
C VAL A 109 -10.36 8.23 10.82
N PHE A 110 -9.06 8.39 11.04
CA PHE A 110 -8.46 9.67 11.43
C PHE A 110 -8.50 10.70 10.29
N THR A 111 -8.35 10.26 9.04
CA THR A 111 -8.52 11.14 7.87
C THR A 111 -9.95 11.69 7.81
N LYS A 112 -10.97 10.84 7.93
CA LYS A 112 -12.38 11.25 7.94
C LYS A 112 -12.70 12.18 9.12
N LEU A 113 -12.11 11.94 10.29
CA LEU A 113 -12.23 12.84 11.44
C LEU A 113 -11.61 14.22 11.16
N LYS A 114 -10.44 14.28 10.53
CA LYS A 114 -9.78 15.53 10.13
C LYS A 114 -10.65 16.31 9.15
N GLU A 115 -11.18 15.65 8.12
CA GLU A 115 -12.09 16.26 7.14
C GLU A 115 -13.36 16.82 7.79
N LYS A 116 -13.99 16.04 8.68
CA LYS A 116 -15.17 16.51 9.43
C LYS A 116 -14.86 17.75 10.25
N ARG A 117 -13.73 17.77 10.98
CA ARG A 117 -13.30 18.93 11.76
C ARG A 117 -12.97 20.13 10.89
N TYR A 118 -12.38 19.91 9.73
CA TYR A 118 -12.08 20.97 8.77
C TYR A 118 -13.36 21.62 8.23
N ARG A 119 -14.36 20.82 7.84
CA ARG A 119 -15.67 21.33 7.40
C ARG A 119 -16.35 22.18 8.46
N LEU A 120 -16.32 21.74 9.72
CA LEU A 120 -16.88 22.52 10.85
C LEU A 120 -16.15 23.86 11.04
N TRP A 121 -14.83 23.88 10.92
CA TRP A 121 -14.04 25.10 11.01
C TRP A 121 -14.32 26.07 9.84
N GLN A 122 -14.49 25.55 8.62
CA GLN A 122 -14.90 26.37 7.48
C GLN A 122 -16.30 26.98 7.69
N TYR A 123 -17.22 26.20 8.25
CA TYR A 123 -18.56 26.69 8.57
C TYR A 123 -18.52 27.80 9.63
N SER A 124 -17.73 27.65 10.70
CA SER A 124 -17.60 28.70 11.71
C SER A 124 -16.98 29.97 11.14
N LEU A 125 -15.95 29.85 10.30
CA LEU A 125 -15.36 31.02 9.62
C LEU A 125 -16.37 31.78 8.76
N LYS A 126 -17.21 31.07 8.00
CA LYS A 126 -18.26 31.71 7.19
C LYS A 126 -19.28 32.43 8.08
N LYS A 127 -19.70 31.81 9.17
CA LYS A 127 -20.65 32.40 10.13
C LYS A 127 -20.08 33.64 10.80
N ASP A 128 -18.84 33.58 11.27
CA ASP A 128 -18.17 34.71 11.93
C ASP A 128 -17.92 35.86 10.93
N GLY A 129 -17.58 35.52 9.68
CA GLY A 129 -17.48 36.49 8.59
C GLY A 129 -18.81 37.19 8.31
N GLN A 130 -19.91 36.45 8.15
CA GLN A 130 -21.25 37.03 7.94
C GLN A 130 -21.69 37.95 9.08
N LYS A 131 -21.42 37.56 10.33
CA LYS A 131 -21.68 38.42 11.49
C LYS A 131 -20.90 39.72 11.42
N SER A 132 -19.59 39.64 11.17
CA SER A 132 -18.72 40.82 11.08
C SER A 132 -19.18 41.76 9.95
N THR A 133 -19.57 41.23 8.80
CA THR A 133 -20.13 42.02 7.69
C THR A 133 -21.46 42.67 8.07
N SER A 134 -22.36 41.93 8.73
CA SER A 134 -23.66 42.45 9.18
C SER A 134 -23.51 43.57 10.23
N GLU A 135 -22.62 43.38 11.21
CA GLU A 135 -22.29 44.38 12.23
C GLU A 135 -21.66 45.63 11.60
N THR A 136 -20.76 45.46 10.63
CA THR A 136 -20.14 46.59 9.91
C THR A 136 -21.18 47.34 9.07
N ALA A 137 -22.10 46.63 8.40
CA ALA A 137 -23.17 47.25 7.63
C ALA A 137 -24.16 48.02 8.51
N MET A 138 -24.51 47.49 9.69
CA MET A 138 -25.31 48.20 10.69
C MET A 138 -24.62 49.47 11.18
N GLN A 139 -23.33 49.40 11.51
CA GLN A 139 -22.56 50.58 11.92
C GLN A 139 -22.47 51.63 10.81
N MET A 140 -22.30 51.22 9.55
CA MET A 140 -22.29 52.13 8.39
C MET A 140 -23.66 52.78 8.16
N TRP A 141 -24.75 52.05 8.41
CA TRP A 141 -26.12 52.58 8.37
C TRP A 141 -26.37 53.58 9.50
N GLU A 142 -26.02 53.24 10.75
CA GLU A 142 -26.13 54.11 11.93
C GLU A 142 -25.30 55.40 11.79
N ASN A 143 -24.11 55.31 11.18
CA ASN A 143 -23.26 56.46 10.91
C ASN A 143 -23.69 57.27 9.67
N GLY A 144 -24.85 56.97 9.06
CA GLY A 144 -25.42 57.70 7.93
C GLY A 144 -24.60 57.60 6.63
N GLN A 145 -23.69 56.62 6.53
CA GLN A 145 -22.83 56.43 5.36
C GLN A 145 -23.50 55.59 4.26
N ILE A 146 -24.68 55.02 4.53
CA ILE A 146 -25.52 54.33 3.55
C ILE A 146 -26.71 55.25 3.24
N LYS A 147 -26.67 55.93 2.09
CA LYS A 147 -27.83 56.67 1.57
C LYS A 147 -28.89 55.68 1.09
N GLU A 148 -30.15 55.93 1.44
CA GLU A 148 -31.30 55.22 0.85
C GLU A 148 -31.13 55.18 -0.67
N TYR A 149 -31.09 53.97 -1.24
CA TYR A 149 -31.32 53.81 -2.67
C TYR A 149 -32.81 54.04 -2.90
N GLU A 150 -33.16 55.27 -3.30
CA GLU A 150 -34.45 55.56 -3.90
C GLU A 150 -34.58 54.74 -5.18
N TRP A 151 -35.45 53.71 -5.16
CA TRP A 151 -35.89 53.04 -6.37
C TRP A 151 -37.07 53.84 -6.94
N THR A 152 -36.78 54.67 -7.95
CA THR A 152 -37.79 55.17 -8.91
C THR A 152 -37.80 54.31 -10.16
#